data_AF-A0A1X7PT80-F1
#
_entry.id   AF-A0A1X7PT80-F1
#
_cell.length_a   1.000
_cell.length_b   1.000
_cell.length_c   1.000
_cell.angle_alpha   90.00
_cell.angle_beta   90.00
_cell.angle_gamma   90.00
#
_symmetry.space_group_name_H-M   'P 1'
#
loop_
_entity.id
_entity.type
_entity.pdbx_description
1 polymer ?
#
loop_
_entity_poly.entity_id
_entity_poly.type
_entity_poly.pdbx_seq_one_letter_code
_entity_poly.pdbx_strand_id
1 'polypeptide(L)'
;MTLKRGMIVGAIMVLGLAGCAAELPQGEVTARQVTSRQIEVPAQMPPMKAFASSGIERPMRPNSEIAADFLDLSFRLESGRALPVFTRFEGPVTFAVTGRAPASLQTDIDRLLTRLRIEAGIEIRQVSGDQGDITVEMITKRELQRLVPSAACFVAPNVSSWAEYKAARRTAQTDWASLTERSRMAVFIPGDVSPQEIRDCLHEEVAQALGPVNDLYRLPDSVFNDDNFHNVLTGFDMLILRAYYAPDLRSGMSRDEVAARLPGLLARLNPAGGDGTPRPIAATPAAWKHAIEEALGGTAGPQARRDAARRAVDLARVHNWRDHRLAFSLYALGRLHLGVNSDIALAAFRDAEAIYRTSPATALHAAHMGVQIAAHALSLGNAETAIRIADSYLGAVTRAENAVLLSTLMMIKAQALEFQGRDPEAQLVRLDSLGWARYGFGSEAAVGARLDEIAAIAPSGSI
;
A
#
# COMPACT_ATOMS: atom_id res chain seq x y z
N MET A 1 -37.93 4.17 -2.52
CA MET A 1 -37.42 3.46 -1.31
C MET A 1 -35.96 3.11 -1.55
N THR A 2 -35.07 4.01 -1.15
CA THR A 2 -33.62 3.92 -1.31
C THR A 2 -33.04 3.02 -0.22
N LEU A 3 -32.63 1.81 -0.59
CA LEU A 3 -31.93 0.88 0.30
C LEU A 3 -30.57 1.47 0.68
N LYS A 4 -30.40 1.81 1.97
CA LYS A 4 -29.13 2.22 2.58
C LYS A 4 -28.13 1.05 2.46
N ARG A 5 -27.10 1.20 1.63
CA ARG A 5 -25.91 0.35 1.66
C ARG A 5 -25.12 0.72 2.93
N GLY A 6 -25.03 -0.19 3.90
CA GLY A 6 -24.04 -0.05 4.97
C GLY A 6 -22.66 0.00 4.33
N MET A 7 -21.93 1.09 4.58
CA MET A 7 -20.66 1.36 3.94
C MET A 7 -19.57 0.65 4.73
N ILE A 8 -18.93 -0.30 4.04
CA ILE A 8 -17.72 -0.95 4.50
C ILE A 8 -16.61 0.05 4.18
N VAL A 9 -15.85 0.47 5.19
CA VAL A 9 -14.55 1.08 4.93
C VAL A 9 -13.67 -0.13 4.69
N GLY A 10 -13.42 -0.40 3.43
CA GLY A 10 -12.46 -1.41 3.02
C GLY A 10 -11.54 -0.75 2.06
N ALA A 11 -10.26 -1.08 2.15
CA ALA A 11 -9.33 -0.76 1.09
C ALA A 11 -9.98 -1.23 -0.23
N ILE A 12 -10.37 -0.28 -1.09
CA ILE A 12 -10.39 -0.58 -2.52
C ILE A 12 -8.92 -0.74 -2.87
N MET A 13 -8.36 -1.91 -2.55
CA MET A 13 -7.17 -2.35 -3.23
C MET A 13 -7.58 -2.38 -4.68
N VAL A 14 -7.12 -1.39 -5.42
CA VAL A 14 -6.64 -1.62 -6.76
C VAL A 14 -5.67 -2.80 -6.62
N LEU A 15 -6.20 -4.01 -6.85
CA LEU A 15 -5.44 -5.24 -6.98
C LEU A 15 -4.38 -4.97 -8.05
N GLY A 16 -3.19 -4.65 -7.57
CA GLY A 16 -2.24 -4.01 -8.45
C GLY A 16 -0.85 -3.83 -7.89
N LEU A 17 -0.46 -4.42 -6.75
CA LEU A 17 0.94 -4.52 -6.36
C LEU A 17 1.34 -5.87 -5.72
N ALA A 18 0.39 -6.77 -5.48
CA ALA A 18 0.65 -8.18 -5.22
C ALA A 18 -0.25 -9.03 -6.14
N GLY A 19 0.35 -9.77 -7.07
CA GLY A 19 -0.33 -10.85 -7.79
C GLY A 19 -1.51 -10.46 -8.68
N CYS A 20 -1.25 -9.67 -9.72
CA CYS A 20 -1.84 -10.01 -11.01
C CYS A 20 -0.67 -10.21 -11.96
N ALA A 21 -0.36 -11.47 -12.22
CA ALA A 21 0.10 -11.82 -13.56
C ALA A 21 -0.86 -11.09 -14.50
N ALA A 22 -0.37 -10.08 -15.20
CA ALA A 22 -0.97 -9.82 -16.49
C ALA A 22 -0.74 -11.14 -17.23
N GLU A 23 -1.79 -11.93 -17.41
CA GLU A 23 -1.85 -12.77 -18.59
C GLU A 23 -1.69 -11.78 -19.75
N LEU A 24 -0.43 -11.59 -20.16
CA LEU A 24 -0.12 -11.09 -21.48
C LEU A 24 -0.98 -11.95 -22.41
N PRO A 25 -1.77 -11.36 -23.32
CA PRO A 25 -2.35 -12.14 -24.40
C PRO A 25 -1.19 -12.94 -24.97
N GLN A 26 -1.30 -14.26 -24.98
CA GLN A 26 -0.37 -15.13 -25.67
C GLN A 26 -0.49 -14.79 -27.16
N GLY A 27 0.13 -13.69 -27.57
CA GLY A 27 0.59 -13.52 -28.93
C GLY A 27 1.59 -14.64 -29.16
N GLU A 28 1.41 -15.37 -30.25
CA GLU A 28 2.28 -16.45 -30.69
C GLU A 28 3.71 -15.97 -30.87
N VAL A 29 4.43 -15.78 -29.76
CA VAL A 29 5.88 -15.86 -29.75
C VAL A 29 6.14 -17.36 -29.73
N THR A 30 6.44 -17.88 -30.91
CA THR A 30 6.70 -19.30 -31.20
C THR A 30 7.19 -20.07 -29.97
N ALA A 31 6.39 -21.04 -29.52
CA ALA A 31 6.57 -21.88 -28.33
C ALA A 31 7.88 -22.71 -28.27
N ARG A 32 8.86 -22.41 -29.14
CA ARG A 32 10.14 -23.09 -29.26
C ARG A 32 11.31 -22.34 -28.60
N GLN A 33 11.11 -21.10 -28.13
CA GLN A 33 12.16 -20.29 -27.49
C GLN A 33 12.01 -20.11 -25.97
N VAL A 34 10.85 -20.43 -25.39
CA VAL A 34 10.61 -20.29 -23.93
C VAL A 34 11.10 -21.51 -23.13
N THR A 35 11.26 -22.68 -23.76
CA THR A 35 11.65 -23.93 -23.08
C THR A 35 13.13 -24.03 -22.67
N SER A 36 13.99 -23.07 -23.03
CA SER A 36 15.44 -23.14 -22.73
C SER A 36 15.92 -22.22 -21.61
N ARG A 37 15.02 -21.59 -20.83
CA ARG A 37 15.39 -20.60 -19.79
C ARG A 37 14.62 -20.73 -18.48
N GLN A 38 14.17 -21.93 -18.12
CA GLN A 38 13.66 -22.14 -16.76
C GLN A 38 14.81 -21.93 -15.78
N ILE A 39 14.69 -20.96 -14.89
CA ILE A 39 15.62 -20.85 -13.77
C ILE A 39 15.21 -21.95 -12.80
N GLU A 40 16.08 -22.95 -12.60
CA GLU A 40 15.87 -23.92 -11.53
C GLU A 40 15.86 -23.17 -10.20
N VAL A 41 14.68 -23.08 -9.59
CA VAL A 41 14.55 -22.69 -8.18
C VAL A 41 15.42 -23.67 -7.38
N PRO A 42 16.32 -23.19 -6.50
CA PRO A 42 17.18 -24.09 -5.74
C PRO A 42 16.36 -25.17 -5.04
N ALA A 43 16.84 -26.42 -5.07
CA ALA A 43 16.16 -27.56 -4.44
C ALA A 43 15.85 -27.33 -2.94
N GLN A 44 16.58 -26.42 -2.30
CA GLN A 44 16.27 -25.90 -0.98
C GLN A 44 16.24 -24.36 -1.01
N MET A 45 15.07 -23.79 -0.77
CA MET A 45 14.91 -22.34 -0.66
C MET A 45 15.61 -21.79 0.59
N PRO A 46 16.30 -20.62 0.50
CA PRO A 46 16.88 -19.99 1.68
C PRO A 46 15.80 -19.61 2.70
N PRO A 47 16.15 -19.46 3.99
CA PRO A 47 15.20 -19.06 5.01
C PRO A 47 14.53 -17.73 4.63
N MET A 48 13.24 -17.61 4.96
CA MET A 48 12.49 -16.37 4.76
C MET A 48 13.12 -15.26 5.59
N LYS A 49 13.33 -14.10 4.95
CA LYS A 49 13.81 -12.89 5.62
C LYS A 49 12.66 -12.13 6.26
N ALA A 50 12.99 -11.29 7.23
CA ALA A 50 12.09 -10.33 7.83
C ALA A 50 12.81 -8.99 7.95
N PHE A 51 12.06 -7.89 7.92
CA PHE A 51 12.62 -6.57 8.14
C PHE A 51 12.97 -6.39 9.62
N ALA A 52 14.16 -5.86 9.88
CA ALA A 52 14.48 -5.32 11.21
C ALA A 52 13.71 -4.02 11.44
N SER A 53 13.63 -3.56 12.70
CA SER A 53 13.01 -2.28 13.05
C SER A 53 13.60 -1.14 12.20
N SER A 54 12.76 -0.45 11.44
CA SER A 54 13.12 0.76 10.71
C SER A 54 13.25 1.94 11.68
N GLY A 55 14.09 2.91 11.32
CA GLY A 55 14.24 4.14 12.10
C GLY A 55 12.95 4.97 12.08
N ILE A 56 12.68 5.69 13.16
CA ILE A 56 11.55 6.62 13.24
C ILE A 56 11.85 7.83 12.35
N GLU A 57 11.22 7.89 11.18
CA GLU A 57 11.27 9.08 10.32
C GLU A 57 10.30 10.12 10.85
N ARG A 58 10.76 11.36 11.06
CA ARG A 58 9.89 12.45 11.51
C ARG A 58 9.22 13.10 10.30
N PRO A 59 7.92 13.45 10.38
CA PRO A 59 7.25 14.23 9.34
C PRO A 59 7.98 15.55 9.09
N MET A 60 8.21 15.87 7.81
CA MET A 60 8.85 17.13 7.40
C MET A 60 7.85 18.19 6.91
N ARG A 61 6.55 17.90 6.99
CA ARG A 61 5.49 18.76 6.45
C ARG A 61 5.15 19.91 7.41
N PRO A 62 4.70 21.06 6.87
CA PRO A 62 4.13 22.13 7.67
C PRO A 62 2.92 21.65 8.48
N ASN A 63 2.79 22.11 9.72
CA ASN A 63 1.67 21.73 10.59
C ASN A 63 0.33 22.21 10.02
N SER A 64 0.30 23.30 9.25
CA SER A 64 -0.92 23.76 8.58
C SER A 64 -1.48 22.77 7.56
N GLU A 65 -0.61 22.00 6.89
CA GLU A 65 -1.01 20.96 5.93
C GLU A 65 -1.45 19.71 6.67
N ILE A 66 -0.65 19.26 7.65
CA ILE A 66 -0.99 18.13 8.53
C ILE A 66 -2.35 18.33 9.21
N ALA A 67 -2.64 19.55 9.66
CA ALA A 67 -3.91 19.87 10.30
C ALA A 67 -5.10 19.77 9.32
N ALA A 68 -4.92 20.22 8.08
CA ALA A 68 -5.96 20.11 7.05
C ALA A 68 -6.20 18.63 6.67
N ASP A 69 -5.13 17.87 6.51
CA ASP A 69 -5.21 16.43 6.22
C ASP A 69 -5.83 15.65 7.38
N PHE A 70 -5.46 15.95 8.63
CA PHE A 70 -6.10 15.34 9.81
C PHE A 70 -7.62 15.51 9.77
N LEU A 71 -8.12 16.71 9.45
CA LEU A 71 -9.56 16.97 9.39
C LEU A 71 -10.24 16.21 8.24
N ASP A 72 -9.61 16.17 7.06
CA ASP A 72 -10.17 15.47 5.90
C ASP A 72 -10.13 13.95 6.06
N LEU A 73 -9.11 13.41 6.72
CA LEU A 73 -9.00 12.01 7.09
C LEU A 73 -10.05 11.62 8.14
N SER A 74 -10.29 12.48 9.14
CA SER A 74 -11.09 12.11 10.33
C SER A 74 -12.59 12.37 10.19
N PHE A 75 -13.01 13.30 9.33
CA PHE A 75 -14.40 13.79 9.28
C PHE A 75 -15.14 13.45 7.98
N ARG A 76 -14.56 12.61 7.13
CA ARG A 76 -15.19 12.13 5.90
C ARG A 76 -14.93 10.64 5.75
N LEU A 77 -15.77 9.97 4.98
CA LEU A 77 -15.50 8.65 4.44
C LEU A 77 -15.00 8.80 3.00
N GLU A 78 -14.39 7.74 2.47
CA GLU A 78 -13.92 7.66 1.07
C GLU A 78 -15.04 8.02 0.06
N SER A 79 -16.26 7.58 0.36
CA SER A 79 -17.48 7.93 -0.37
C SER A 79 -17.86 9.41 -0.42
N GLY A 80 -17.16 10.24 0.35
CA GLY A 80 -17.44 11.65 0.53
C GLY A 80 -18.48 11.95 1.62
N ARG A 81 -19.13 10.93 2.21
CA ARG A 81 -20.07 11.10 3.34
C ARG A 81 -19.34 11.70 4.53
N ALA A 82 -19.88 12.76 5.11
CA ALA A 82 -19.33 13.38 6.32
C ALA A 82 -19.54 12.48 7.54
N LEU A 83 -18.54 12.44 8.41
CA LEU A 83 -18.64 11.91 9.77
C LEU A 83 -18.94 13.10 10.69
N PRO A 84 -20.04 13.06 11.48
CA PRO A 84 -20.50 14.24 12.21
C PRO A 84 -19.61 14.59 13.40
N VAL A 85 -18.95 13.58 13.98
CA VAL A 85 -18.14 13.72 15.19
C VAL A 85 -16.85 12.91 15.06
N PHE A 86 -15.82 13.36 15.78
CA PHE A 86 -14.60 12.61 16.03
C PHE A 86 -14.91 11.39 16.90
N THR A 87 -14.30 10.25 16.59
CA THR A 87 -14.44 9.01 17.37
C THR A 87 -13.11 8.30 17.49
N ARG A 88 -12.79 7.83 18.69
CA ARG A 88 -11.65 6.96 19.02
C ARG A 88 -12.03 6.00 20.15
N PHE A 89 -11.10 5.14 20.56
CA PHE A 89 -11.18 4.47 21.87
C PHE A 89 -10.73 5.44 22.96
N GLU A 90 -11.53 5.64 24.02
CA GLU A 90 -11.20 6.59 25.10
C GLU A 90 -10.31 6.01 26.22
N GLY A 91 -10.01 4.71 26.17
CA GLY A 91 -9.16 4.02 27.14
C GLY A 91 -8.05 3.18 26.49
N PRO A 92 -7.28 2.44 27.30
CA PRO A 92 -6.31 1.48 26.80
C PRO A 92 -6.98 0.47 25.87
N VAL A 93 -6.34 0.17 24.74
CA VAL A 93 -6.87 -0.68 23.68
C VAL A 93 -6.36 -2.11 23.86
N THR A 94 -7.27 -3.07 23.84
CA THR A 94 -6.95 -4.50 23.77
C THR A 94 -7.02 -5.02 22.35
N PHE A 95 -6.05 -5.84 21.97
CA PHE A 95 -5.89 -6.41 20.64
C PHE A 95 -5.97 -7.93 20.72
N ALA A 96 -6.78 -8.57 19.89
CA ALA A 96 -6.94 -10.02 19.83
C ALA A 96 -6.77 -10.52 18.39
N VAL A 97 -6.32 -11.77 18.25
CA VAL A 97 -6.22 -12.46 16.95
C VAL A 97 -7.00 -13.75 17.02
N THR A 98 -7.85 -14.00 16.03
CA THR A 98 -8.66 -15.21 15.91
C THR A 98 -8.53 -15.82 14.51
N GLY A 99 -8.97 -17.07 14.37
CA GLY A 99 -8.84 -17.82 13.13
C GLY A 99 -7.45 -18.46 12.94
N ARG A 100 -7.17 -18.91 11.72
CA ARG A 100 -5.92 -19.64 11.41
C ARG A 100 -4.81 -18.66 11.01
N ALA A 101 -4.16 -18.07 12.02
CA ALA A 101 -3.00 -17.21 11.82
C ALA A 101 -1.75 -17.98 11.34
N PRO A 102 -1.02 -17.49 10.33
CA PRO A 102 0.27 -18.06 9.97
C PRO A 102 1.33 -17.73 11.02
N ALA A 103 2.35 -18.60 11.14
CA ALA A 103 3.38 -18.47 12.17
C ALA A 103 4.19 -17.15 12.09
N SER A 104 4.31 -16.57 10.89
CA SER A 104 5.03 -15.30 10.68
C SER A 104 4.29 -14.08 11.25
N LEU A 105 2.96 -14.14 11.37
CA LEU A 105 2.13 -12.99 11.73
C LEU A 105 2.46 -12.42 13.12
N GLN A 106 2.80 -13.27 14.09
CA GLN A 106 3.05 -12.80 15.46
C GLN A 106 4.22 -11.82 15.53
N THR A 107 5.27 -12.01 14.71
CA THR A 107 6.41 -11.08 14.66
C THR A 107 6.00 -9.71 14.12
N ASP A 108 5.13 -9.68 13.10
CA ASP A 108 4.62 -8.44 12.52
C ASP A 108 3.67 -7.72 13.49
N ILE A 109 2.84 -8.45 14.24
CA ILE A 109 2.00 -7.91 15.33
C ILE A 109 2.87 -7.29 16.42
N ASP A 110 3.82 -8.03 16.97
CA ASP A 110 4.67 -7.56 18.07
C ASP A 110 5.38 -6.26 17.69
N ARG A 111 5.83 -6.18 16.44
CA ARG A 111 6.44 -4.98 15.88
C ARG A 111 5.45 -3.83 15.76
N LEU A 112 4.30 -4.03 15.12
CA LEU A 112 3.29 -2.98 14.97
C LEU A 112 2.83 -2.44 16.33
N LEU A 113 2.49 -3.30 17.28
CA LEU A 113 2.06 -2.90 18.62
C LEU A 113 3.17 -2.17 19.38
N THR A 114 4.42 -2.55 19.19
CA THR A 114 5.57 -1.83 19.78
C THR A 114 5.71 -0.43 19.17
N ARG A 115 5.60 -0.30 17.85
CA ARG A 115 5.65 1.00 17.17
C ARG A 115 4.48 1.90 17.58
N LEU A 116 3.25 1.39 17.63
CA LEU A 116 2.08 2.16 18.08
C LEU A 116 2.25 2.70 19.51
N ARG A 117 2.86 1.92 20.41
CA ARG A 117 3.18 2.36 21.78
C ARG A 117 4.28 3.42 21.81
N ILE A 118 5.38 3.22 21.07
CA ILE A 118 6.58 4.08 21.15
C ILE A 118 6.42 5.37 20.32
N GLU A 119 5.94 5.25 19.09
CA GLU A 119 5.87 6.35 18.11
C GLU A 119 4.56 7.14 18.26
N ALA A 120 3.43 6.44 18.35
CA ALA A 120 2.12 7.07 18.46
C ALA A 120 1.65 7.30 19.91
N GLY A 121 2.30 6.69 20.90
CA GLY A 121 1.92 6.84 22.31
C GLY A 121 0.57 6.19 22.66
N ILE A 122 0.12 5.22 21.86
CA ILE A 122 -1.15 4.54 22.08
C ILE A 122 -0.94 3.38 23.05
N GLU A 123 -1.67 3.37 24.16
CA GLU A 123 -1.69 2.24 25.09
C GLU A 123 -2.47 1.08 24.46
N ILE A 124 -1.75 0.21 23.74
CA ILE A 124 -2.32 -0.98 23.10
C ILE A 124 -1.59 -2.24 23.55
N ARG A 125 -2.33 -3.31 23.86
CA ARG A 125 -1.76 -4.60 24.27
C ARG A 125 -2.51 -5.77 23.67
N GLN A 126 -1.78 -6.81 23.27
CA GLN A 126 -2.38 -8.07 22.87
C GLN A 126 -2.92 -8.84 24.09
N VAL A 127 -4.06 -9.51 23.92
CA VAL A 127 -4.68 -10.39 24.90
C VAL A 127 -4.81 -11.81 24.36
N SER A 128 -4.85 -12.80 25.25
CA SER A 128 -4.93 -14.22 24.91
C SER A 128 -6.37 -14.74 24.69
N GLY A 129 -7.38 -13.88 24.82
CA GLY A 129 -8.77 -14.24 24.59
C GLY A 129 -9.23 -13.95 23.16
N ASP A 130 -10.39 -14.48 22.80
CA ASP A 130 -10.96 -14.36 21.44
C ASP A 130 -11.61 -12.99 21.17
N GLN A 131 -11.60 -12.09 22.16
CA GLN A 131 -12.20 -10.77 22.07
C GLN A 131 -11.27 -9.71 22.66
N GLY A 132 -11.00 -8.69 21.85
CA GLY A 132 -10.42 -7.42 22.27
C GLY A 132 -11.26 -6.26 21.73
N ASP A 133 -10.87 -5.04 22.08
CA ASP A 133 -11.42 -3.81 21.50
C ASP A 133 -11.18 -3.77 19.98
N ILE A 134 -10.04 -4.31 19.54
CA ILE A 134 -9.74 -4.64 18.14
C ILE A 134 -9.53 -6.15 18.04
N THR A 135 -10.34 -6.85 17.23
CA THR A 135 -10.14 -8.26 16.91
C THR A 135 -9.75 -8.42 15.44
N VAL A 136 -8.54 -8.95 15.19
CA VAL A 136 -8.10 -9.37 13.85
C VAL A 136 -8.53 -10.82 13.64
N GLU A 137 -9.48 -11.06 12.74
CA GLU A 137 -9.91 -12.40 12.36
C GLU A 137 -9.32 -12.81 11.01
N MET A 138 -8.57 -13.91 11.04
CA MET A 138 -8.00 -14.52 9.86
C MET A 138 -9.05 -15.37 9.14
N ILE A 139 -9.42 -14.97 7.93
CA ILE A 139 -10.39 -15.67 7.06
C ILE A 139 -9.74 -16.10 5.75
N THR A 140 -10.43 -16.82 4.87
CA THR A 140 -9.89 -17.09 3.52
C THR A 140 -10.21 -15.96 2.55
N LYS A 141 -9.34 -15.71 1.58
CA LYS A 141 -9.58 -14.76 0.48
C LYS A 141 -10.89 -15.04 -0.23
N ARG A 142 -11.20 -16.32 -0.44
CA ARG A 142 -12.46 -16.78 -1.05
C ARG A 142 -13.68 -16.37 -0.23
N GLU A 143 -13.65 -16.53 1.09
CA GLU A 143 -14.75 -16.15 1.97
C GLU A 143 -14.98 -14.63 1.95
N LEU A 144 -13.88 -13.87 2.02
CA LEU A 144 -13.89 -12.42 1.97
C LEU A 144 -14.51 -11.92 0.64
N GLN A 145 -13.95 -12.34 -0.49
CA GLN A 145 -14.36 -11.88 -1.82
C GLN A 145 -15.79 -12.30 -2.21
N ARG A 146 -16.34 -13.35 -1.60
CA ARG A 146 -17.75 -13.71 -1.81
C ARG A 146 -18.72 -12.66 -1.28
N LEU A 147 -18.32 -11.89 -0.26
CA LEU A 147 -19.14 -10.85 0.35
C LEU A 147 -18.69 -9.44 -0.03
N VAL A 148 -17.39 -9.23 -0.17
CA VAL A 148 -16.75 -7.96 -0.53
C VAL A 148 -15.75 -8.17 -1.69
N PRO A 149 -16.21 -8.32 -2.94
CA PRO A 149 -15.37 -8.78 -4.05
C PRO A 149 -14.14 -7.93 -4.34
N SER A 150 -14.21 -6.62 -4.06
CA SER A 150 -13.14 -5.65 -4.34
C SER A 150 -12.20 -5.42 -3.16
N ALA A 151 -12.53 -5.91 -1.96
CA ALA A 151 -11.69 -5.72 -0.79
C ALA A 151 -10.58 -6.77 -0.77
N ALA A 152 -9.39 -6.38 -0.30
CA ALA A 152 -8.35 -7.31 0.07
C ALA A 152 -8.41 -7.63 1.57
N CYS A 153 -8.62 -6.60 2.38
CA CYS A 153 -8.94 -6.62 3.79
C CYS A 153 -9.88 -5.45 4.08
N PHE A 154 -10.48 -5.43 5.27
CA PHE A 154 -11.30 -4.30 5.71
C PHE A 154 -11.51 -4.31 7.23
N VAL A 155 -11.85 -3.13 7.76
CA VAL A 155 -12.27 -2.91 9.14
C VAL A 155 -13.77 -2.64 9.24
N ALA A 156 -14.42 -3.21 10.27
CA ALA A 156 -15.83 -3.00 10.56
C ALA A 156 -16.07 -2.62 12.02
N PRO A 157 -16.93 -1.62 12.30
CA PRO A 157 -17.22 -1.21 13.65
C PRO A 157 -18.32 -2.03 14.31
N ASN A 158 -18.31 -2.04 15.64
CA ASN A 158 -19.31 -2.66 16.53
C ASN A 158 -19.54 -4.16 16.31
N VAL A 159 -18.52 -4.87 15.82
CA VAL A 159 -18.49 -6.32 15.66
C VAL A 159 -17.11 -6.83 16.06
N SER A 160 -17.00 -8.12 16.44
CA SER A 160 -15.70 -8.76 16.73
C SER A 160 -15.46 -10.05 15.95
N SER A 161 -16.38 -10.45 15.07
CA SER A 161 -16.19 -11.64 14.24
C SER A 161 -16.88 -11.57 12.88
N TRP A 162 -16.48 -12.46 11.97
CA TRP A 162 -17.04 -12.61 10.63
C TRP A 162 -18.50 -13.06 10.68
N ALA A 163 -18.84 -13.88 11.67
CA ALA A 163 -20.22 -14.29 11.93
C ALA A 163 -21.09 -13.08 12.32
N GLU A 164 -20.63 -12.26 13.28
CA GLU A 164 -21.31 -11.04 13.69
C GLU A 164 -21.42 -10.04 12.55
N TYR A 165 -20.32 -9.80 11.82
CA TYR A 165 -20.30 -8.93 10.66
C TYR A 165 -21.33 -9.36 9.62
N LYS A 166 -21.40 -10.66 9.28
CA LYS A 166 -22.43 -11.17 8.36
C LYS A 166 -23.84 -10.90 8.86
N ALA A 167 -24.11 -11.01 10.16
CA ALA A 167 -25.43 -10.74 10.72
C ALA A 167 -25.76 -9.23 10.72
N ALA A 168 -24.78 -8.39 11.04
CA ALA A 168 -24.95 -6.94 11.23
C ALA A 168 -24.71 -6.11 9.95
N ARG A 169 -24.17 -6.69 8.87
CA ARG A 169 -23.89 -5.97 7.63
C ARG A 169 -25.15 -5.31 7.10
N ARG A 170 -25.02 -4.06 6.63
CA ARG A 170 -26.14 -3.24 6.11
C ARG A 170 -27.17 -2.83 7.17
N THR A 171 -26.81 -2.90 8.46
CA THR A 171 -27.58 -2.28 9.55
C THR A 171 -26.86 -1.03 10.06
N ALA A 172 -27.50 -0.27 10.94
CA ALA A 172 -26.87 0.88 11.59
C ALA A 172 -25.68 0.48 12.49
N GLN A 173 -25.64 -0.77 12.99
CA GLN A 173 -24.57 -1.24 13.86
C GLN A 173 -23.19 -1.10 13.21
N THR A 174 -23.08 -1.36 11.90
CA THR A 174 -21.82 -1.29 11.15
C THR A 174 -21.64 0.04 10.39
N ASP A 175 -22.48 1.06 10.65
CA ASP A 175 -22.38 2.37 9.99
C ASP A 175 -21.40 3.29 10.73
N TRP A 176 -20.23 3.54 10.13
CA TRP A 176 -19.20 4.45 10.65
C TRP A 176 -19.72 5.83 11.04
N ALA A 177 -20.66 6.39 10.27
CA ALA A 177 -21.21 7.71 10.54
C ALA A 177 -22.23 7.73 11.69
N SER A 178 -22.57 6.56 12.25
CA SER A 178 -23.41 6.45 13.45
C SER A 178 -22.59 6.37 14.75
N LEU A 179 -21.26 6.24 14.65
CA LEU A 179 -20.40 6.14 15.81
C LEU A 179 -20.35 7.47 16.56
N THR A 180 -20.44 7.38 17.88
CA THR A 180 -20.16 8.49 18.81
C THR A 180 -18.88 8.27 19.60
N GLU A 181 -18.41 7.02 19.68
CA GLU A 181 -17.20 6.53 20.34
C GLU A 181 -16.86 5.15 19.74
N ARG A 182 -15.60 4.70 19.81
CA ARG A 182 -15.19 3.35 19.40
C ARG A 182 -15.08 2.46 20.63
N SER A 183 -15.72 1.30 20.57
CA SER A 183 -15.67 0.28 21.63
C SER A 183 -15.28 -1.10 21.11
N ARG A 184 -15.65 -1.44 19.87
CA ARG A 184 -15.31 -2.71 19.23
C ARG A 184 -15.07 -2.52 17.73
N MET A 185 -13.98 -3.09 17.23
CA MET A 185 -13.61 -3.13 15.82
C MET A 185 -13.20 -4.55 15.44
N ALA A 186 -13.68 -5.03 14.30
CA ALA A 186 -13.17 -6.25 13.68
C ALA A 186 -12.37 -5.89 12.43
N VAL A 187 -11.20 -6.51 12.30
CA VAL A 187 -10.33 -6.41 11.13
C VAL A 187 -10.29 -7.79 10.47
N PHE A 188 -10.63 -7.86 9.18
CA PHE A 188 -10.69 -9.12 8.44
C PHE A 188 -9.55 -9.21 7.44
N ILE A 189 -8.67 -10.19 7.63
CA ILE A 189 -7.47 -10.39 6.79
C ILE A 189 -7.47 -11.80 6.22
N PRO A 190 -7.29 -11.97 4.90
CA PRO A 190 -7.03 -13.27 4.30
C PRO A 190 -5.77 -13.93 4.88
N GLY A 191 -5.86 -15.13 5.44
CA GLY A 191 -4.72 -15.89 5.96
C GLY A 191 -4.00 -16.73 4.91
N ASP A 192 -4.53 -16.78 3.68
CA ASP A 192 -4.04 -17.54 2.53
C ASP A 192 -3.37 -16.66 1.46
N VAL A 193 -2.78 -15.53 1.86
CA VAL A 193 -1.98 -14.61 1.03
C VAL A 193 -0.53 -14.50 1.55
N SER A 194 0.33 -13.73 0.88
CA SER A 194 1.74 -13.61 1.29
C SER A 194 1.91 -12.96 2.68
N PRO A 195 3.00 -13.28 3.42
CA PRO A 195 3.29 -12.61 4.69
C PRO A 195 3.30 -11.08 4.61
N GLN A 196 3.87 -10.52 3.54
CA GLN A 196 3.82 -9.09 3.28
C GLN A 196 2.39 -8.59 3.12
N GLU A 197 1.54 -9.21 2.30
CA GLU A 197 0.13 -8.78 2.13
C GLU A 197 -0.64 -8.80 3.46
N ILE A 198 -0.41 -9.80 4.31
CA ILE A 198 -1.02 -9.87 5.64
C ILE A 198 -0.54 -8.69 6.51
N ARG A 199 0.77 -8.41 6.53
CA ARG A 199 1.33 -7.29 7.27
C ARG A 199 0.78 -5.95 6.74
N ASP A 200 0.73 -5.78 5.43
CA ASP A 200 0.25 -4.57 4.78
C ASP A 200 -1.20 -4.27 5.23
N CYS A 201 -2.08 -5.28 5.19
CA CYS A 201 -3.44 -5.20 5.75
C CYS A 201 -3.45 -4.94 7.26
N LEU A 202 -2.55 -5.57 8.02
CA LEU A 202 -2.47 -5.35 9.47
C LEU A 202 -2.15 -3.88 9.78
N HIS A 203 -1.24 -3.25 9.04
CA HIS A 203 -0.89 -1.85 9.25
C HIS A 203 -2.05 -0.91 8.94
N GLU A 204 -2.69 -1.08 7.78
CA GLU A 204 -3.80 -0.22 7.33
C GLU A 204 -5.03 -0.38 8.22
N GLU A 205 -5.54 -1.60 8.36
CA GLU A 205 -6.83 -1.83 8.98
C GLU A 205 -6.80 -1.60 10.50
N VAL A 206 -5.66 -1.86 11.16
CA VAL A 206 -5.49 -1.53 12.59
C VAL A 206 -5.34 -0.02 12.77
N ALA A 207 -4.63 0.67 11.87
CA ALA A 207 -4.54 2.13 11.92
C ALA A 207 -5.90 2.79 11.69
N GLN A 208 -6.72 2.26 10.78
CA GLN A 208 -8.09 2.71 10.55
C GLN A 208 -9.02 2.36 11.73
N ALA A 209 -8.85 1.19 12.36
CA ALA A 209 -9.57 0.82 13.59
C ALA A 209 -9.27 1.78 14.75
N LEU A 210 -8.04 2.27 14.87
CA LEU A 210 -7.60 3.22 15.90
C LEU A 210 -7.91 4.68 15.57
N GLY A 211 -7.77 5.05 14.29
CA GLY A 211 -7.68 6.43 13.82
C GLY A 211 -8.57 6.72 12.60
N PRO A 212 -8.12 7.56 11.66
CA PRO A 212 -8.96 7.95 10.53
C PRO A 212 -9.41 6.79 9.63
N VAL A 213 -10.53 6.94 8.94
CA VAL A 213 -11.18 5.89 8.10
C VAL A 213 -11.45 6.36 6.68
N ASN A 214 -10.59 7.25 6.21
CA ASN A 214 -10.62 7.83 4.89
C ASN A 214 -9.21 7.84 4.34
N ASP A 215 -9.12 7.71 3.04
CA ASP A 215 -7.87 7.72 2.32
C ASP A 215 -7.86 8.90 1.34
N LEU A 216 -6.67 9.45 1.13
CA LEU A 216 -6.47 10.67 0.37
C LEU A 216 -5.31 10.50 -0.60
N TYR A 217 -5.62 10.45 -1.91
CA TYR A 217 -4.64 10.50 -3.02
C TYR A 217 -3.55 11.57 -2.95
N ARG A 218 -3.65 12.56 -2.07
CA ARG A 218 -2.66 13.64 -1.93
C ARG A 218 -1.60 13.38 -0.85
N LEU A 219 -1.59 12.20 -0.23
CA LEU A 219 -0.70 11.85 0.87
C LEU A 219 0.41 10.86 0.45
N PRO A 220 1.45 11.30 -0.27
CA PRO A 220 2.43 10.40 -0.86
C PRO A 220 3.28 9.59 0.13
N ASP A 221 3.24 9.88 1.42
CA ASP A 221 4.06 9.26 2.48
C ASP A 221 3.18 8.63 3.56
N SER A 222 2.03 8.06 3.19
CA SER A 222 0.98 7.66 4.13
C SER A 222 0.37 6.34 3.72
N VAL A 223 0.07 5.48 4.69
CA VAL A 223 -0.81 4.32 4.48
C VAL A 223 -2.24 4.77 4.14
N PHE A 224 -2.69 5.91 4.66
CA PHE A 224 -3.99 6.52 4.31
C PHE A 224 -4.05 7.16 2.91
N ASN A 225 -3.39 6.56 1.91
CA ASN A 225 -3.38 7.04 0.54
C ASN A 225 -3.91 5.95 -0.39
N ASP A 226 -4.93 6.31 -1.18
CA ASP A 226 -5.57 5.48 -2.20
C ASP A 226 -4.62 4.94 -3.30
N ASP A 227 -3.36 5.39 -3.38
CA ASP A 227 -2.38 4.87 -4.34
C ASP A 227 -1.72 3.53 -3.91
N ASN A 228 -1.80 3.18 -2.62
CA ASN A 228 -1.30 1.95 -2.01
C ASN A 228 0.19 1.64 -2.29
N PHE A 229 1.03 2.67 -2.37
CA PHE A 229 2.49 2.46 -2.44
C PHE A 229 3.10 2.21 -1.06
N HIS A 230 2.68 2.98 -0.06
CA HIS A 230 3.13 2.84 1.32
C HIS A 230 2.23 1.87 2.07
N ASN A 231 2.77 0.72 2.44
CA ASN A 231 1.98 -0.34 3.10
C ASN A 231 2.39 -0.58 4.56
N VAL A 232 3.30 0.25 5.07
CA VAL A 232 3.76 0.25 6.47
C VAL A 232 3.62 1.67 6.98
N LEU A 233 3.03 1.81 8.17
CA LEU A 233 2.81 3.10 8.82
C LEU A 233 4.10 3.92 8.85
N THR A 234 4.04 5.12 8.29
CA THR A 234 5.14 6.06 8.19
C THR A 234 5.20 6.98 9.42
N GLY A 235 6.19 7.88 9.44
CA GLY A 235 6.23 8.97 10.41
C GLY A 235 4.99 9.86 10.38
N PHE A 236 4.41 10.09 9.20
CA PHE A 236 3.20 10.89 9.05
C PHE A 236 2.01 10.18 9.71
N ASP A 237 1.81 8.89 9.40
CA ASP A 237 0.73 8.09 9.98
C ASP A 237 0.82 8.03 11.51
N MET A 238 2.04 7.84 12.04
CA MET A 238 2.28 7.82 13.48
C MET A 238 2.00 9.17 14.15
N LEU A 239 2.30 10.29 13.50
CA LEU A 239 1.95 11.61 14.00
C LEU A 239 0.43 11.84 13.99
N ILE A 240 -0.26 11.41 12.93
CA ILE A 240 -1.73 11.48 12.85
C ILE A 240 -2.35 10.68 13.98
N LEU A 241 -1.93 9.43 14.19
CA LEU A 241 -2.40 8.57 15.28
C LEU A 241 -2.08 9.17 16.66
N ARG A 242 -0.88 9.73 16.84
CA ARG A 242 -0.49 10.41 18.08
C ARG A 242 -1.35 11.62 18.38
N ALA A 243 -1.67 12.42 17.37
CA ALA A 243 -2.59 13.55 17.52
C ALA A 243 -4.00 13.06 17.86
N TYR A 244 -4.44 11.97 17.23
CA TYR A 244 -5.73 11.32 17.47
C TYR A 244 -5.93 10.91 18.94
N TYR A 245 -4.86 10.42 19.57
CA TYR A 245 -4.85 10.00 20.98
C TYR A 245 -4.36 11.09 21.96
N ALA A 246 -4.19 12.33 21.50
CA ALA A 246 -3.85 13.43 22.39
C ALA A 246 -4.98 13.72 23.38
N PRO A 247 -4.67 14.16 24.61
CA PRO A 247 -5.68 14.47 25.63
C PRO A 247 -6.58 15.65 25.24
N ASP A 248 -6.13 16.51 24.32
CA ASP A 248 -6.86 17.66 23.81
C ASP A 248 -8.06 17.26 22.92
N LEU A 249 -8.05 16.04 22.37
CA LEU A 249 -9.13 15.50 21.53
C LEU A 249 -9.87 14.41 22.29
N ARG A 250 -11.19 14.30 22.06
CA ARG A 250 -12.05 13.24 22.62
C ARG A 250 -13.22 12.96 21.69
N SER A 251 -13.78 11.77 21.79
CA SER A 251 -14.94 11.35 21.02
C SER A 251 -16.13 12.29 21.27
N GLY A 252 -16.92 12.52 20.23
CA GLY A 252 -18.04 13.46 20.24
C GLY A 252 -17.70 14.90 19.85
N MET A 253 -16.42 15.28 19.75
CA MET A 253 -16.02 16.60 19.24
C MET A 253 -16.43 16.76 17.77
N SER A 254 -16.98 17.93 17.44
CA SER A 254 -17.23 18.36 16.05
C SER A 254 -15.93 18.68 15.30
N ARG A 255 -16.04 18.76 13.97
CA ARG A 255 -14.91 19.14 13.11
C ARG A 255 -14.27 20.46 13.51
N ASP A 256 -15.07 21.45 13.87
CA ASP A 256 -14.59 22.80 14.21
C ASP A 256 -13.92 22.83 15.59
N GLU A 257 -14.42 22.05 16.56
CA GLU A 257 -13.78 21.90 17.87
C GLU A 257 -12.40 21.25 17.75
N VAL A 258 -12.27 20.19 16.93
CA VAL A 258 -10.97 19.57 16.65
C VAL A 258 -10.07 20.55 15.91
N ALA A 259 -10.57 21.21 14.86
CA ALA A 259 -9.80 22.19 14.08
C ALA A 259 -9.22 23.31 14.95
N ALA A 260 -9.96 23.76 15.97
CA ALA A 260 -9.49 24.77 16.92
C ALA A 260 -8.34 24.28 17.83
N ARG A 261 -8.17 22.96 18.02
CA ARG A 261 -7.15 22.38 18.92
C ARG A 261 -5.89 21.96 18.18
N LEU A 262 -6.00 21.63 16.89
CA LEU A 262 -4.88 21.18 16.08
C LEU A 262 -3.67 22.12 16.07
N PRO A 263 -3.79 23.46 16.02
CA PRO A 263 -2.62 24.33 15.95
C PRO A 263 -1.68 24.18 17.15
N GLY A 264 -2.22 24.26 18.36
CA GLY A 264 -1.45 24.09 19.60
C GLY A 264 -0.95 22.66 19.80
N LEU A 265 -1.79 21.68 19.42
CA LEU A 265 -1.43 20.27 19.49
C LEU A 265 -0.24 19.93 18.58
N LEU A 266 -0.31 20.32 17.31
CA LEU A 266 0.73 20.01 16.32
C LEU A 266 2.02 20.80 16.56
N ALA A 267 1.95 22.04 17.04
CA ALA A 267 3.15 22.77 17.46
C ALA A 267 3.92 22.04 18.58
N ARG A 268 3.21 21.32 19.46
CA ARG A 268 3.80 20.50 20.52
C ARG A 268 4.33 19.15 20.00
N LEU A 269 3.59 18.48 19.12
CA LEU A 269 3.94 17.14 18.62
C LEU A 269 4.97 17.16 17.48
N ASN A 270 4.96 18.21 16.66
CA ASN A 270 5.82 18.40 15.50
C ASN A 270 6.35 19.84 15.46
N PRO A 271 7.27 20.23 16.37
CA PRO A 271 7.74 21.61 16.48
C PRO A 271 8.45 22.12 15.22
N ALA A 272 9.06 21.23 14.42
CA ALA A 272 9.71 21.60 13.16
C ALA A 272 8.71 22.04 12.08
N GLY A 273 7.43 21.66 12.19
CA GLY A 273 6.38 22.01 11.23
C GLY A 273 5.80 23.41 11.39
N GLY A 274 6.26 24.21 12.36
CA GLY A 274 5.78 25.58 12.59
C GLY A 274 4.37 25.64 13.20
N ASP A 275 3.65 26.73 12.93
CA ASP A 275 2.27 26.91 13.37
C ASP A 275 1.29 26.05 12.57
N GLY A 276 0.26 25.54 13.26
CA GLY A 276 -0.63 24.49 12.73
C GLY A 276 -2.00 24.95 12.29
N THR A 277 -2.18 26.23 11.93
CA THR A 277 -3.49 26.73 11.45
C THR A 277 -3.85 26.00 10.16
N PRO A 278 -4.96 25.21 10.13
CA PRO A 278 -5.32 24.46 8.94
C PRO A 278 -5.54 25.39 7.74
N ARG A 279 -4.88 25.11 6.62
CA ARG A 279 -5.12 25.81 5.36
C ARG A 279 -5.97 24.93 4.45
N PRO A 280 -7.04 25.46 3.81
CA PRO A 280 -7.83 24.67 2.87
C PRO A 280 -6.93 24.11 1.75
N ILE A 281 -6.90 22.79 1.62
CA ILE A 281 -6.25 22.10 0.50
C ILE A 281 -7.33 21.73 -0.51
N ALA A 282 -7.09 22.01 -1.79
CA ALA A 282 -8.02 21.64 -2.84
C ALA A 282 -8.21 20.12 -2.87
N ALA A 283 -9.47 19.69 -2.77
CA ALA A 283 -9.82 18.27 -2.84
C ALA A 283 -9.45 17.69 -4.21
N THR A 284 -9.03 16.43 -4.21
CA THR A 284 -8.85 15.65 -5.44
C THR A 284 -10.21 15.53 -6.16
N PRO A 285 -10.34 15.98 -7.42
CA PRO A 285 -11.59 15.94 -8.16
C PRO A 285 -12.13 14.53 -8.33
N ALA A 286 -13.44 14.34 -8.12
CA ALA A 286 -14.10 13.04 -8.28
C ALA A 286 -13.93 12.46 -9.70
N ALA A 287 -13.94 13.32 -10.73
CA ALA A 287 -13.71 12.89 -12.10
C ALA A 287 -12.32 12.25 -12.31
N TRP A 288 -11.29 12.76 -11.64
CA TRP A 288 -9.96 12.18 -11.69
C TRP A 288 -9.91 10.85 -10.91
N LYS A 289 -10.52 10.79 -9.71
CA LYS A 289 -10.61 9.56 -8.92
C LYS A 289 -11.27 8.43 -9.72
N HIS A 290 -12.45 8.68 -10.30
CA HIS A 290 -13.15 7.70 -11.12
C HIS A 290 -12.32 7.25 -12.34
N ALA A 291 -11.56 8.15 -12.98
CA ALA A 291 -10.70 7.78 -14.10
C ALA A 291 -9.56 6.84 -13.67
N ILE A 292 -8.98 7.07 -12.49
CA ILE A 292 -7.97 6.19 -11.89
C ILE A 292 -8.57 4.84 -11.49
N GLU A 293 -9.72 4.84 -10.81
CA GLU A 293 -10.44 3.63 -10.41
C GLU A 293 -10.82 2.77 -11.63
N GLU A 294 -11.31 3.39 -12.71
CA GLU A 294 -11.63 2.69 -13.96
C GLU A 294 -10.37 2.16 -14.65
N ALA A 295 -9.28 2.94 -14.67
CA ALA A 295 -8.01 2.51 -15.28
C ALA A 295 -7.42 1.30 -14.57
N LEU A 296 -7.38 1.33 -13.25
CA LEU A 296 -6.69 0.32 -12.46
C LEU A 296 -7.59 -0.81 -11.96
N GLY A 297 -8.91 -0.62 -11.96
CA GLY A 297 -9.90 -1.62 -11.60
C GLY A 297 -10.03 -2.78 -12.58
N GLY A 298 -10.73 -3.83 -12.14
CA GLY A 298 -10.89 -5.09 -12.89
C GLY A 298 -12.17 -5.24 -13.71
N THR A 299 -13.08 -4.26 -13.69
CA THR A 299 -14.44 -4.40 -14.27
C THR A 299 -14.54 -3.93 -15.73
N ALA A 300 -13.68 -3.02 -16.16
CA ALA A 300 -13.70 -2.46 -17.51
C ALA A 300 -12.80 -3.25 -18.48
N GLY A 301 -13.17 -3.24 -19.77
CA GLY A 301 -12.37 -3.88 -20.83
C GLY A 301 -11.03 -3.17 -21.07
N PRO A 302 -10.00 -3.84 -21.65
CA PRO A 302 -8.64 -3.30 -21.75
C PRO A 302 -8.53 -1.93 -22.44
N GLN A 303 -9.32 -1.69 -23.48
CA GLN A 303 -9.33 -0.39 -24.18
C GLN A 303 -9.92 0.72 -23.31
N ALA A 304 -11.06 0.47 -22.66
CA ALA A 304 -11.68 1.45 -21.77
C ALA A 304 -10.75 1.85 -20.62
N ARG A 305 -10.02 0.88 -20.05
CA ARG A 305 -9.01 1.13 -19.02
C ARG A 305 -7.87 2.04 -19.51
N ARG A 306 -7.35 1.79 -20.73
CA ARG A 306 -6.33 2.66 -21.34
C ARG A 306 -6.85 4.08 -21.59
N ASP A 307 -8.08 4.20 -22.08
CA ASP A 307 -8.72 5.50 -22.29
C ASP A 307 -8.93 6.23 -20.96
N ALA A 308 -9.30 5.51 -19.89
CA ALA A 308 -9.43 6.05 -18.54
C ALA A 308 -8.09 6.57 -17.99
N ALA A 309 -6.99 5.83 -18.18
CA ALA A 309 -5.67 6.30 -17.76
C ALA A 309 -5.24 7.56 -18.52
N ARG A 310 -5.54 7.65 -19.83
CA ARG A 310 -5.31 8.87 -20.61
C ARG A 310 -6.14 10.05 -20.06
N ARG A 311 -7.42 9.83 -19.80
CA ARG A 311 -8.30 10.83 -19.15
C ARG A 311 -7.73 11.30 -17.81
N ALA A 312 -7.19 10.40 -16.98
CA ALA A 312 -6.60 10.77 -15.70
C ALA A 312 -5.39 11.71 -15.86
N VAL A 313 -4.51 11.44 -16.83
CA VAL A 313 -3.36 12.31 -17.17
C VAL A 313 -3.85 13.68 -17.66
N ASP A 314 -4.84 13.71 -18.56
CA ASP A 314 -5.37 14.96 -19.11
C ASP A 314 -6.04 15.81 -18.02
N LEU A 315 -6.82 15.20 -17.13
CA LEU A 315 -7.41 15.87 -15.97
C LEU A 315 -6.34 16.43 -15.04
N ALA A 316 -5.31 15.65 -14.70
CA ALA A 316 -4.21 16.13 -13.86
C ALA A 316 -3.50 17.36 -14.48
N ARG A 317 -3.30 17.36 -15.80
CA ARG A 317 -2.72 18.50 -16.54
C ARG A 317 -3.64 19.71 -16.57
N VAL A 318 -4.94 19.52 -16.79
CA VAL A 318 -5.95 20.60 -16.74
C VAL A 318 -6.01 21.25 -15.36
N HIS A 319 -5.83 20.47 -14.30
CA HIS A 319 -5.71 20.97 -12.92
C HIS A 319 -4.32 21.55 -12.60
N ASN A 320 -3.41 21.62 -13.57
CA ASN A 320 -2.03 22.11 -13.44
C ASN A 320 -1.25 21.41 -12.32
N TRP A 321 -1.53 20.13 -12.09
CA TRP A 321 -0.77 19.32 -11.14
C TRP A 321 0.61 19.00 -11.70
N ARG A 322 1.61 19.09 -10.82
CA ARG A 322 3.00 18.71 -11.08
C ARG A 322 3.54 17.77 -10.00
N ASP A 323 2.63 17.22 -9.20
CA ASP A 323 2.92 16.39 -8.04
C ASP A 323 2.67 14.90 -8.33
N HIS A 324 2.75 14.09 -7.28
CA HIS A 324 2.61 12.64 -7.32
C HIS A 324 1.28 12.17 -7.92
N ARG A 325 0.22 12.98 -7.94
CA ARG A 325 -1.06 12.58 -8.59
C ARG A 325 -0.95 12.56 -10.11
N LEU A 326 -0.20 13.50 -10.70
CA LEU A 326 0.13 13.42 -12.13
C LEU A 326 1.01 12.20 -12.41
N ALA A 327 2.02 11.98 -11.56
CA ALA A 327 2.91 10.83 -11.68
C ALA A 327 2.17 9.49 -11.54
N PHE A 328 1.17 9.40 -10.66
CA PHE A 328 0.34 8.21 -10.50
C PHE A 328 -0.56 7.96 -11.72
N SER A 329 -1.08 9.04 -12.33
CA SER A 329 -1.80 8.95 -13.61
C SER A 329 -0.92 8.42 -14.73
N LEU A 330 0.33 8.89 -14.80
CA LEU A 330 1.33 8.41 -15.78
C LEU A 330 1.74 6.96 -15.51
N TYR A 331 1.90 6.56 -14.25
CA TYR A 331 2.13 5.17 -13.86
C TYR A 331 1.01 4.25 -14.35
N ALA A 332 -0.25 4.62 -14.12
CA ALA A 332 -1.41 3.87 -14.60
C ALA A 332 -1.40 3.75 -16.14
N LEU A 333 -1.12 4.86 -16.83
CA LEU A 333 -1.00 4.89 -18.30
C LEU A 333 0.10 3.94 -18.78
N GLY A 334 1.29 4.04 -18.19
CA GLY A 334 2.45 3.25 -18.58
C GLY A 334 2.20 1.75 -18.41
N ARG A 335 1.64 1.37 -17.26
CA ARG A 335 1.26 -0.02 -16.97
C ARG A 335 0.31 -0.61 -17.99
N LEU A 336 -0.73 0.13 -18.38
CA LEU A 336 -1.75 -0.38 -19.31
C LEU A 336 -1.27 -0.44 -20.77
N HIS A 337 -0.08 0.11 -21.05
CA HIS A 337 0.59 0.04 -22.35
C HIS A 337 1.75 -0.95 -22.37
N LEU A 338 2.10 -1.59 -21.24
CA LEU A 338 3.05 -2.70 -21.21
C LEU A 338 2.57 -3.82 -22.15
N GLY A 339 3.46 -4.29 -23.04
CA GLY A 339 3.14 -5.31 -24.05
C GLY A 339 2.22 -4.84 -25.19
N VAL A 340 1.75 -3.59 -25.17
CA VAL A 340 0.91 -3.00 -26.23
C VAL A 340 1.70 -1.96 -27.02
N ASN A 341 2.34 -1.01 -26.32
CA ASN A 341 3.18 0.02 -26.91
C ASN A 341 4.28 0.40 -25.90
N SER A 342 5.46 -0.18 -26.11
CA SER A 342 6.62 -0.01 -25.22
C SER A 342 7.11 1.44 -25.16
N ASP A 343 6.97 2.22 -26.23
CA ASP A 343 7.40 3.62 -26.27
C ASP A 343 6.53 4.49 -25.37
N ILE A 344 5.20 4.34 -25.46
CA ILE A 344 4.25 5.03 -24.57
C ILE A 344 4.47 4.60 -23.13
N ALA A 345 4.64 3.29 -22.90
CA ALA A 345 4.86 2.76 -21.56
C ALA A 345 6.12 3.35 -20.91
N LEU A 346 7.26 3.30 -21.62
CA LEU A 346 8.53 3.79 -21.12
C LEU A 346 8.53 5.31 -20.93
N ALA A 347 7.97 6.07 -21.87
CA ALA A 347 7.85 7.52 -21.74
C ALA A 347 7.05 7.89 -20.47
N ALA A 348 5.90 7.23 -20.26
CA ALA A 348 5.07 7.47 -19.08
C ALA A 348 5.79 7.12 -17.77
N PHE A 349 6.53 6.00 -17.71
CA PHE A 349 7.32 5.65 -16.52
C PHE A 349 8.47 6.63 -16.25
N ARG A 350 9.16 7.11 -17.28
CA ARG A 350 10.23 8.10 -17.14
C ARG A 350 9.70 9.46 -16.67
N ASP A 351 8.58 9.90 -17.23
CA ASP A 351 7.93 11.15 -16.81
C ASP A 351 7.42 11.04 -15.36
N ALA A 352 6.84 9.89 -14.99
CA ALA A 352 6.41 9.62 -13.62
C ALA A 352 7.62 9.58 -12.65
N GLU A 353 8.69 8.89 -13.01
CA GLU A 353 9.92 8.81 -12.22
C GLU A 353 10.53 10.21 -12.00
N ALA A 354 10.58 11.03 -13.04
CA ALA A 354 11.11 12.39 -12.95
C ALA A 354 10.35 13.25 -11.93
N ILE A 355 9.02 13.11 -11.88
CA ILE A 355 8.17 13.78 -10.88
C ILE A 355 8.40 13.19 -9.49
N TYR A 356 8.37 11.86 -9.33
CA TYR A 356 8.56 11.22 -8.03
C TYR A 356 9.95 11.48 -7.43
N ARG A 357 10.97 11.73 -8.25
CA ARG A 357 12.32 12.06 -7.77
C ARG A 357 12.46 13.48 -7.24
N THR A 358 11.46 14.35 -7.38
CA THR A 358 11.55 15.72 -6.85
C THR A 358 11.36 15.80 -5.34
N SER A 359 10.91 14.72 -4.68
CA SER A 359 10.68 14.67 -3.24
C SER A 359 11.18 13.36 -2.61
N PRO A 360 11.83 13.41 -1.43
CA PRO A 360 12.14 12.20 -0.66
C PRO A 360 10.90 11.40 -0.26
N ALA A 361 9.75 12.06 -0.08
CA ALA A 361 8.48 11.43 0.29
C ALA A 361 7.97 10.43 -0.75
N THR A 362 8.38 10.59 -2.01
CA THR A 362 7.96 9.73 -3.14
C THR A 362 9.08 8.82 -3.63
N ALA A 363 10.12 8.60 -2.81
CA ALA A 363 11.25 7.75 -3.18
C ALA A 363 10.82 6.28 -3.44
N LEU A 364 9.81 5.80 -2.72
CA LEU A 364 9.23 4.48 -2.97
C LEU A 364 8.50 4.43 -4.31
N HIS A 365 7.70 5.44 -4.64
CA HIS A 365 7.04 5.54 -5.94
C HIS A 365 8.05 5.55 -7.10
N ALA A 366 9.13 6.31 -6.96
CA ALA A 366 10.21 6.32 -7.95
C ALA A 366 10.82 4.91 -8.15
N ALA A 367 11.00 4.14 -7.07
CA ALA A 367 11.54 2.78 -7.14
C ALA A 367 10.63 1.81 -7.92
N HIS A 368 9.31 1.94 -7.82
CA HIS A 368 8.38 1.17 -8.66
C HIS A 368 8.53 1.50 -10.14
N MET A 369 8.79 2.77 -10.50
CA MET A 369 9.10 3.14 -11.89
C MET A 369 10.44 2.54 -12.30
N GLY A 370 11.42 2.59 -11.40
CA GLY A 370 12.75 2.03 -11.55
C GLY A 370 12.74 0.56 -11.95
N VAL A 371 11.82 -0.26 -11.43
CA VAL A 371 11.65 -1.67 -11.87
C VAL A 371 11.40 -1.76 -13.38
N GLN A 372 10.45 -0.98 -13.89
CA GLN A 372 10.06 -1.03 -15.30
C GLN A 372 11.17 -0.49 -16.20
N ILE A 373 11.83 0.59 -15.76
CA ILE A 373 12.93 1.21 -16.49
C ILE A 373 14.17 0.29 -16.49
N ALA A 374 14.48 -0.37 -15.38
CA ALA A 374 15.58 -1.34 -15.28
C ALA A 374 15.31 -2.60 -16.11
N ALA A 375 14.10 -3.15 -16.07
CA ALA A 375 13.67 -4.26 -16.91
C ALA A 375 13.82 -3.91 -18.39
N HIS A 376 13.36 -2.72 -18.80
CA HIS A 376 13.51 -2.27 -20.19
C HIS A 376 15.00 -2.11 -20.58
N ALA A 377 15.83 -1.51 -19.73
CA ALA A 377 17.26 -1.39 -19.98
C ALA A 377 17.92 -2.77 -20.16
N LEU A 378 17.57 -3.74 -19.31
CA LEU A 378 18.05 -5.11 -19.41
C LEU A 378 17.61 -5.75 -20.73
N SER A 379 16.35 -5.57 -21.16
CA SER A 379 15.86 -6.11 -22.45
C SER A 379 16.57 -5.56 -23.69
N LEU A 380 17.22 -4.39 -23.56
CA LEU A 380 18.05 -3.81 -24.61
C LEU A 380 19.53 -4.23 -24.50
N GLY A 381 19.86 -5.14 -23.60
CA GLY A 381 21.24 -5.56 -23.31
C GLY A 381 22.06 -4.56 -22.50
N ASN A 382 21.43 -3.48 -22.00
CA ASN A 382 22.10 -2.47 -21.19
C ASN A 382 22.11 -2.86 -19.70
N ALA A 383 22.84 -3.94 -19.41
CA ALA A 383 22.93 -4.52 -18.07
C ALA A 383 23.50 -3.54 -17.03
N GLU A 384 24.51 -2.74 -17.39
CA GLU A 384 25.09 -1.76 -16.46
C GLU A 384 24.06 -0.71 -16.01
N THR A 385 23.21 -0.23 -16.92
CA THR A 385 22.14 0.70 -16.56
C THR A 385 21.09 0.03 -15.69
N ALA A 386 20.71 -1.22 -15.97
CA ALA A 386 19.79 -1.97 -15.14
C ALA A 386 20.32 -2.16 -13.69
N ILE A 387 21.59 -2.52 -13.54
CA ILE A 387 22.26 -2.64 -12.23
C ILE A 387 22.24 -1.31 -11.49
N ARG A 388 22.65 -0.21 -12.15
CA ARG A 388 22.68 1.12 -11.54
C ARG A 388 21.30 1.58 -11.07
N ILE A 389 20.25 1.35 -11.86
CA ILE A 389 18.88 1.70 -11.49
C ILE A 389 18.45 0.88 -10.26
N ALA A 390 18.67 -0.44 -10.28
CA ALA A 390 18.35 -1.30 -9.15
C ALA A 390 19.05 -0.80 -7.87
N ASP A 391 20.36 -0.60 -7.92
CA ASP A 391 21.17 -0.16 -6.78
C ASP A 391 20.74 1.21 -6.22
N SER A 392 20.30 2.12 -7.08
CA SER A 392 19.82 3.44 -6.67
C SER A 392 18.57 3.37 -5.78
N TYR A 393 17.76 2.31 -5.92
CA TYR A 393 16.48 2.20 -5.23
C TYR A 393 16.45 1.17 -4.09
N LEU A 394 17.38 0.21 -4.02
CA LEU A 394 17.41 -0.81 -2.95
C LEU A 394 17.28 -0.20 -1.54
N GLY A 395 17.97 0.90 -1.26
CA GLY A 395 17.94 1.56 0.05
C GLY A 395 16.57 2.17 0.40
N ALA A 396 15.91 2.81 -0.56
CA ALA A 396 14.59 3.41 -0.34
C ALA A 396 13.52 2.33 -0.11
N VAL A 397 13.57 1.26 -0.91
CA VAL A 397 12.64 0.13 -0.81
C VAL A 397 12.84 -0.66 0.48
N THR A 398 14.08 -0.81 0.94
CA THR A 398 14.39 -1.44 2.23
C THR A 398 13.81 -0.64 3.39
N ARG A 399 13.95 0.70 3.39
CA ARG A 399 13.36 1.58 4.42
C ARG A 399 11.83 1.54 4.43
N ALA A 400 11.23 1.45 3.25
CA ALA A 400 9.79 1.29 3.09
C ALA A 400 9.29 -0.13 3.38
N GLU A 401 10.19 -1.08 3.67
CA GLU A 401 9.88 -2.45 4.02
C GLU A 401 9.06 -3.21 2.98
N ASN A 402 9.27 -2.93 1.69
CA ASN A 402 8.54 -3.57 0.60
C ASN A 402 9.37 -4.72 0.00
N ALA A 403 9.16 -5.95 0.49
CA ALA A 403 9.95 -7.12 0.08
C ALA A 403 9.65 -7.59 -1.35
N VAL A 404 8.41 -7.45 -1.83
CA VAL A 404 8.05 -7.71 -3.24
C VAL A 404 8.89 -6.84 -4.18
N LEU A 405 8.92 -5.54 -3.91
CA LEU A 405 9.68 -4.60 -4.73
C LEU A 405 11.20 -4.81 -4.58
N LEU A 406 11.66 -5.06 -3.34
CA LEU A 406 13.08 -5.28 -3.04
C LEU A 406 13.61 -6.52 -3.78
N SER A 407 12.93 -7.65 -3.62
CA SER A 407 13.28 -8.90 -4.29
C SER A 407 13.23 -8.76 -5.81
N THR A 408 12.24 -8.05 -6.36
CA THR A 408 12.15 -7.79 -7.81
C THR A 408 13.36 -7.02 -8.34
N LEU A 409 13.76 -5.92 -7.67
CA LEU A 409 14.94 -5.14 -8.08
C LEU A 409 16.22 -5.97 -8.00
N MET A 410 16.35 -6.79 -6.95
CA MET A 410 17.49 -7.69 -6.78
C MET A 410 17.52 -8.79 -7.85
N MET A 411 16.38 -9.38 -8.21
CA MET A 411 16.28 -10.37 -9.28
C MET A 411 16.69 -9.77 -10.63
N ILE A 412 16.23 -8.55 -10.94
CA ILE A 412 16.67 -7.83 -12.16
C ILE A 412 18.19 -7.59 -12.13
N LYS A 413 18.73 -7.15 -10.98
CA LYS A 413 20.17 -6.96 -10.80
C LYS A 413 20.94 -8.27 -11.00
N ALA A 414 20.48 -9.37 -10.42
CA ALA A 414 21.11 -10.68 -10.58
C ALA A 414 21.12 -11.11 -12.06
N GLN A 415 20.00 -10.92 -12.78
CA GLN A 415 19.93 -11.23 -14.20
C GLN A 415 20.87 -10.37 -15.05
N ALA A 416 21.00 -9.09 -14.72
CA ALA A 416 21.91 -8.17 -15.39
C ALA A 416 23.39 -8.52 -15.12
N LEU A 417 23.74 -8.95 -13.90
CA LEU A 417 25.09 -9.42 -13.55
C LEU A 417 25.47 -10.68 -14.32
N GLU A 418 24.56 -11.65 -14.39
CA GLU A 418 24.74 -12.88 -15.17
C GLU A 418 24.92 -12.58 -16.67
N PHE A 419 24.15 -11.63 -17.20
CA PHE A 419 24.31 -11.17 -18.58
C PHE A 419 25.70 -10.55 -18.86
N GLN A 420 26.38 -10.01 -17.84
CA GLN A 420 27.76 -9.50 -17.92
C GLN A 420 28.83 -10.57 -17.64
N GLY A 421 28.46 -11.84 -17.46
CA GLY A 421 29.39 -12.92 -17.07
C GLY A 421 29.88 -12.83 -15.61
N ARG A 422 29.19 -12.09 -14.75
CA ARG A 422 29.52 -11.91 -13.32
C ARG A 422 28.78 -12.93 -12.45
N ASP A 423 28.88 -14.20 -12.81
CA ASP A 423 28.06 -15.29 -12.24
C ASP A 423 28.17 -15.42 -10.71
N PRO A 424 29.35 -15.32 -10.06
CA PRO A 424 29.44 -15.39 -8.61
C PRO A 424 28.65 -14.28 -7.91
N GLU A 425 28.67 -13.07 -8.45
CA GLU A 425 27.94 -11.92 -7.90
C GLU A 425 26.44 -12.06 -8.15
N ALA A 426 26.06 -12.50 -9.35
CA ALA A 426 24.67 -12.79 -9.71
C ALA A 426 24.06 -13.82 -8.75
N GLN A 427 24.79 -14.90 -8.45
CA GLN A 427 24.33 -15.96 -7.55
C GLN A 427 24.13 -15.46 -6.12
N LEU A 428 25.03 -14.61 -5.60
CA LEU A 428 24.88 -14.02 -4.27
C LEU A 428 23.63 -13.14 -4.18
N VAL A 429 23.43 -12.24 -5.16
CA VAL A 429 22.25 -11.36 -5.20
C VAL A 429 20.96 -12.18 -5.37
N ARG A 430 21.00 -13.24 -6.19
CA ARG A 430 19.87 -14.14 -6.43
C ARG A 430 19.47 -14.83 -5.13
N LEU A 431 20.39 -15.48 -4.43
CA LEU A 431 20.11 -16.12 -3.13
C LEU A 431 19.52 -15.13 -2.12
N ASP A 432 20.06 -13.92 -2.05
CA ASP A 432 19.56 -12.88 -1.15
C ASP A 432 18.12 -12.45 -1.50
N SER A 433 17.83 -12.33 -2.81
CA SER A 433 16.50 -11.97 -3.31
C SER A 433 15.44 -13.01 -2.98
N LEU A 434 15.79 -14.30 -2.98
CA LEU A 434 14.87 -15.39 -2.66
C LEU A 434 14.41 -15.35 -1.20
N GLY A 435 15.29 -14.98 -0.27
CA GLY A 435 14.92 -14.81 1.13
C GLY A 435 13.84 -13.74 1.32
N TRP A 436 13.96 -12.60 0.62
CA TRP A 436 12.93 -11.56 0.59
C TRP A 436 11.69 -11.96 -0.19
N ALA A 437 11.85 -12.68 -1.30
CA ALA A 437 10.75 -13.15 -2.14
C ALA A 437 9.80 -14.09 -1.39
N ARG A 438 10.30 -14.90 -0.45
CA ARG A 438 9.46 -15.71 0.43
C ARG A 438 8.55 -14.87 1.34
N TYR A 439 9.03 -13.74 1.82
CA TYR A 439 8.22 -12.82 2.62
C TYR A 439 7.23 -12.05 1.73
N GLY A 440 7.69 -11.57 0.58
CA GLY A 440 6.90 -10.75 -0.34
C GLY A 440 5.85 -11.50 -1.17
N PHE A 441 6.20 -12.65 -1.76
CA PHE A 441 5.32 -13.44 -2.63
C PHE A 441 4.71 -14.67 -1.94
N GLY A 442 5.24 -15.05 -0.78
CA GLY A 442 4.78 -16.20 -0.01
C GLY A 442 5.24 -17.54 -0.60
N SER A 443 4.43 -18.12 -1.49
CA SER A 443 4.63 -19.50 -1.98
C SER A 443 5.85 -19.63 -2.90
N GLU A 444 6.53 -20.78 -2.87
CA GLU A 444 7.66 -21.08 -3.75
C GLU A 444 7.26 -21.04 -5.23
N ALA A 445 6.04 -21.45 -5.57
CA ALA A 445 5.50 -21.35 -6.92
C ALA A 445 5.39 -19.88 -7.40
N ALA A 446 4.93 -18.97 -6.54
CA ALA A 446 4.85 -17.55 -6.87
C ALA A 446 6.25 -16.93 -7.03
N VAL A 447 7.21 -17.34 -6.20
CA VAL A 447 8.62 -16.91 -6.34
C VAL A 447 9.21 -17.43 -7.66
N GLY A 448 9.01 -18.71 -7.98
CA GLY A 448 9.48 -19.32 -9.22
C GLY A 448 8.92 -18.64 -10.46
N ALA A 449 7.60 -18.40 -10.51
CA ALA A 449 6.97 -17.67 -11.60
C ALA A 449 7.59 -16.28 -11.81
N ARG A 450 7.92 -15.58 -10.71
CA ARG A 450 8.55 -14.27 -10.80
C ARG A 450 9.99 -14.32 -11.33
N LEU A 451 10.75 -15.34 -10.97
CA LEU A 451 12.10 -15.55 -11.50
C LEU A 451 12.05 -15.82 -13.01
N ASP A 452 11.13 -16.69 -13.45
CA ASP A 452 10.97 -17.02 -14.87
C ASP A 452 10.59 -15.78 -15.70
N GLU A 453 9.68 -14.94 -15.18
CA GLU A 453 9.35 -13.65 -15.81
C GLU A 453 10.58 -12.75 -15.98
N ILE A 454 11.45 -12.67 -14.97
CA ILE A 454 12.64 -11.81 -15.00
C ILE A 454 13.74 -12.40 -15.90
N ALA A 455 13.91 -13.73 -15.89
CA ALA A 455 14.84 -14.45 -16.76
C ALA A 455 14.53 -14.22 -18.25
N ALA A 456 13.23 -14.11 -18.58
CA ALA A 456 12.77 -13.85 -19.92
C ALA A 456 13.08 -12.43 -20.43
N ILE A 457 13.47 -11.49 -19.56
CA ILE A 457 13.74 -10.09 -19.93
C ILE A 457 15.05 -9.96 -20.72
N ALA A 458 16.10 -10.68 -20.36
CA ALA A 458 17.43 -10.51 -20.97
C ALA A 458 17.47 -10.99 -22.44
N PRO A 459 18.22 -10.31 -23.33
CA PRO A 459 18.38 -10.73 -24.73
C PRO A 459 18.92 -12.16 -24.89
N SER A 460 18.58 -12.79 -26.01
CA SER A 460 19.17 -14.07 -26.44
C SER A 460 20.59 -13.89 -26.92
N GLY A 461 21.55 -14.04 -26.00
CA GLY A 461 22.99 -14.04 -26.28
C GLY A 461 23.74 -13.34 -25.17
N SER A 462 24.46 -14.11 -24.34
CA SER A 462 25.51 -13.57 -23.48
C SER A 462 26.59 -12.91 -24.35
N ILE A 463 27.11 -11.77 -23.90
CA ILE A 463 28.24 -11.07 -24.56
C ILE A 463 29.53 -11.84 -24.33
#